data_AF-A0A3M1E9P1-F1
#
_entry.id   AF-A0A3M1E9P1-F1
#
_cell.length_a   1.000
_cell.length_b   1.000
_cell.length_c   1.000
_cell.angle_alpha   90.00
_cell.angle_beta   90.00
_cell.angle_gamma   90.00
#
_symmetry.space_group_name_H-M   'P 1'
#
loop_
_entity.id
_entity.type
_entity.pdbx_description
1 polymer ?
#
loop_
_entity_poly.entity_id
_entity_poly.type
_entity_poly.pdbx_seq_one_letter_code
_entity_poly.pdbx_strand_id
1 'polypeptide(L)'
;MSTVVLLMTVSTGILGPASALIRQEVVVRGSRPEEKVPSISDESPLSLPEAPSIPLAPPPGFADEESSRKSVAERLDALLRRAESEKDEANGAVLRLRAVNEMLAHALEPAASRALLQAQGASGALPSAEIRKLLDRADDLLAQVDAQPDAAAGADIEPDRRERILRWRETLGAFSAAMRLVLLPSPGQVKGEQDTALRKLARLRERNDPAVAAAAALWQSWIRLRQGEVARVLSSLPPVLLDMDLRRLPYAFYQRLLRGRALSRRGGHAAALSLLLQFEEQLHRQIEDEEQRQAMLRAVRLERFHILRDWFETLDAEKRAAERAWCVARMTRIREEMLGEDGGFYRLGEAVPLFVPSPEQMKAPAENPDAGAADKAHEPEGKKKGDSGAEGKTEEGKKGEEPKTP
;
A
#
# COMPACT_ATOMS: atom_id res chain seq x y z
N MET A 1 -31.72 51.12 33.63
CA MET A 1 -32.25 49.77 33.32
C MET A 1 -31.84 49.48 31.88
N SER A 2 -30.96 48.55 31.53
CA SER A 2 -30.32 47.44 32.23
C SER A 2 -28.89 47.29 31.71
N THR A 3 -28.00 46.88 32.61
CA THR A 3 -26.61 46.51 32.35
C THR A 3 -26.56 45.15 31.66
N VAL A 4 -25.79 45.01 30.59
CA VAL A 4 -25.26 43.70 30.16
C VAL A 4 -23.75 43.84 30.00
N VAL A 5 -23.06 42.94 30.69
CA VAL A 5 -21.63 42.89 30.98
C VAL A 5 -20.89 42.29 29.79
N LEU A 6 -19.85 42.97 29.30
CA LEU A 6 -18.87 42.41 28.37
C LEU A 6 -17.72 41.83 29.19
N LEU A 7 -17.62 40.50 29.25
CA LEU A 7 -16.49 39.80 29.85
C LEU A 7 -15.35 39.72 28.82
N MET A 8 -14.29 40.50 29.06
CA MET A 8 -12.98 40.26 28.45
C MET A 8 -12.24 39.22 29.29
N THR A 9 -11.77 38.16 28.65
CA THR A 9 -10.62 37.39 29.12
C THR A 9 -9.55 37.39 28.05
N VAL A 10 -8.45 38.02 28.42
CA VAL A 10 -7.16 38.10 27.73
C VAL A 10 -6.49 36.72 27.78
N SER A 11 -5.99 36.24 26.65
CA SER A 11 -4.87 35.29 26.63
C SER A 11 -3.77 35.87 25.76
N THR A 12 -2.80 36.49 26.42
CA THR A 12 -1.50 36.89 25.90
C THR A 12 -0.60 35.66 25.79
N GLY A 13 0.05 35.44 24.64
CA GLY A 13 1.13 34.47 24.60
C GLY A 13 1.69 34.07 23.23
N ILE A 14 2.44 34.98 22.60
CA ILE A 14 3.64 34.68 21.78
C ILE A 14 3.40 33.88 20.48
N LEU A 15 3.18 34.61 19.37
CA LEU A 15 3.62 34.20 18.03
C LEU A 15 4.25 35.43 17.35
N GLY A 16 5.53 35.32 17.02
CA GLY A 16 6.30 36.35 16.32
C GLY A 16 5.88 36.50 14.84
N PRO A 17 6.27 37.61 14.19
CA PRO A 17 5.90 37.88 12.81
C PRO A 17 6.84 37.14 11.87
N ALA A 18 6.42 35.97 11.39
CA ALA A 18 7.05 35.29 10.25
C ALA A 18 5.98 34.78 9.28
N SER A 19 5.11 35.70 8.85
CA SER A 19 4.32 35.52 7.63
C SER A 19 4.92 36.40 6.54
N ALA A 20 6.13 36.04 6.09
CA ALA A 20 6.58 36.43 4.78
C ALA A 20 5.67 35.71 3.77
N LEU A 21 4.65 36.43 3.30
CA LEU A 21 3.90 36.07 2.10
C LEU A 21 4.91 35.86 0.97
N ILE A 22 5.23 34.61 0.65
CA ILE A 22 5.71 34.27 -0.68
C ILE A 22 4.48 34.36 -1.59
N ARG A 23 4.20 35.56 -2.10
CA ARG A 23 3.47 35.72 -3.36
C ARG A 23 4.42 35.22 -4.45
N GLN A 24 4.40 33.92 -4.74
CA GLN A 24 4.85 33.44 -6.04
C GLN A 24 3.80 33.91 -7.05
N GLU A 25 4.10 35.00 -7.74
CA GLU A 25 3.51 35.26 -9.05
C GLU A 25 3.97 34.14 -9.98
N VAL A 26 3.13 33.11 -10.12
CA VAL A 26 3.24 32.16 -11.22
C VAL A 26 2.87 32.93 -12.48
N VAL A 27 3.87 33.51 -13.14
CA VAL A 27 3.75 34.03 -14.50
C VAL A 27 3.54 32.82 -15.41
N VAL A 28 2.28 32.43 -15.59
CA VAL A 28 1.88 31.47 -16.63
C VAL A 28 1.93 32.20 -17.97
N ARG A 29 3.14 32.38 -18.52
CA ARG A 29 3.33 32.69 -19.94
C ARG A 29 3.49 31.39 -20.71
N GLY A 30 2.36 30.86 -21.13
CA GLY A 30 2.28 29.75 -22.08
C GLY A 30 0.88 29.77 -22.66
N SER A 31 0.78 30.09 -23.95
CA SER A 31 -0.44 30.08 -24.73
C SER A 31 -1.18 28.76 -24.49
N ARG A 32 -2.24 28.79 -23.67
CA ARG A 32 -3.14 27.65 -23.53
C ARG A 32 -3.75 27.43 -24.92
N PRO A 33 -3.66 26.23 -25.52
CA PRO A 33 -4.58 25.89 -26.58
C PRO A 33 -5.99 26.10 -25.99
N GLU A 34 -6.81 26.90 -26.68
CA GLU A 34 -8.22 27.04 -26.35
C GLU A 34 -8.86 25.67 -26.52
N GLU A 35 -8.84 24.88 -25.44
CA GLU A 35 -9.60 23.65 -25.33
C GLU A 35 -11.06 24.10 -25.36
N LYS A 36 -11.66 24.09 -26.56
CA LYS A 36 -13.07 24.41 -26.79
C LYS A 36 -13.89 23.57 -25.81
N VAL A 37 -14.36 24.20 -24.73
CA VAL A 37 -15.38 23.62 -23.87
C VAL A 37 -16.59 23.44 -24.77
N PRO A 38 -17.04 22.20 -25.04
CA PRO A 38 -18.16 21.97 -25.95
C PRO A 38 -19.37 22.75 -25.43
N SER A 39 -20.00 23.53 -26.31
CA SER A 39 -21.24 24.25 -26.01
C SER A 39 -22.32 23.21 -25.73
N ILE A 40 -22.58 22.93 -24.45
CA ILE A 40 -23.58 21.96 -23.99
C ILE A 40 -24.95 22.51 -24.40
N SER A 41 -25.49 21.96 -25.48
CA SER A 41 -26.84 22.21 -25.98
C SER A 41 -27.65 20.94 -25.73
N ASP A 42 -28.84 21.09 -25.16
CA ASP A 42 -29.90 20.10 -24.91
C ASP A 42 -29.73 19.00 -23.82
N GLU A 43 -30.33 19.31 -22.67
CA GLU A 43 -31.24 18.53 -21.78
C GLU A 43 -31.05 17.03 -21.49
N SER A 44 -29.95 16.40 -21.86
CA SER A 44 -29.65 15.06 -21.33
C SER A 44 -29.03 15.18 -19.93
N PRO A 45 -29.61 14.56 -18.88
CA PRO A 45 -28.97 14.55 -17.56
C PRO A 45 -27.57 13.96 -17.70
N LEU A 46 -26.56 14.64 -17.13
CA LEU A 46 -25.17 14.19 -17.16
C LEU A 46 -25.07 12.80 -16.53
N SER A 47 -24.95 11.78 -17.38
CA SER A 47 -24.75 10.40 -16.94
C SER A 47 -23.30 10.21 -16.49
N LEU A 48 -23.13 9.65 -15.29
CA LEU A 48 -21.81 9.26 -14.81
C LEU A 48 -21.30 8.07 -15.62
N PRO A 49 -20.01 8.07 -16.04
CA PRO A 49 -19.44 6.87 -16.62
C PRO A 49 -19.43 5.75 -15.56
N GLU A 50 -19.78 4.53 -15.98
CA GLU A 50 -19.62 3.35 -15.12
C GLU A 50 -18.16 3.17 -14.72
N ALA A 51 -17.94 2.67 -13.50
CA ALA A 51 -16.61 2.28 -13.05
C ALA A 51 -16.07 1.14 -13.95
N PRO A 52 -14.78 1.16 -14.30
CA PRO A 52 -14.18 0.09 -15.10
C PRO A 52 -14.21 -1.24 -14.34
N SER A 53 -14.23 -2.36 -15.08
CA SER A 53 -13.85 -3.66 -14.52
C SER A 53 -12.35 -3.65 -14.25
N ILE A 54 -11.94 -4.23 -13.11
CA ILE A 54 -10.58 -4.07 -12.58
C ILE A 54 -9.95 -5.47 -12.46
N PRO A 55 -9.29 -5.98 -13.52
CA PRO A 55 -8.48 -7.18 -13.40
C PRO A 55 -7.26 -6.87 -12.53
N LEU A 56 -6.92 -7.72 -11.57
CA LEU A 56 -5.65 -7.57 -10.85
C LEU A 56 -4.51 -8.11 -11.70
N ALA A 57 -3.31 -7.52 -11.59
CA ALA A 57 -2.12 -8.09 -12.21
C ALA A 57 -1.84 -9.49 -11.61
N PRO A 58 -1.36 -10.46 -12.38
CA PRO A 58 -0.87 -11.69 -11.77
C PRO A 58 0.26 -11.35 -10.79
N PRO A 59 0.41 -12.09 -9.70
CA PRO A 59 1.55 -11.92 -8.81
C PRO A 59 2.83 -12.33 -9.57
N PRO A 60 3.99 -11.72 -9.27
CA PRO A 60 5.25 -12.09 -9.90
C PRO A 60 5.49 -13.61 -9.84
N GLY A 61 5.85 -14.21 -10.97
CA GLY A 61 6.13 -15.64 -11.09
C GLY A 61 4.92 -16.55 -11.32
N PHE A 62 3.71 -16.00 -11.48
CA PHE A 62 2.52 -16.77 -11.84
C PHE A 62 1.93 -16.29 -13.16
N ALA A 63 1.40 -17.22 -13.95
CA ALA A 63 0.73 -16.89 -15.21
C ALA A 63 -0.60 -16.15 -14.99
N ASP A 64 -1.33 -16.52 -13.94
CA ASP A 64 -2.64 -15.96 -13.61
C ASP A 64 -2.97 -16.10 -12.11
N GLU A 65 -4.11 -15.53 -11.71
CA GLU A 65 -4.59 -15.56 -10.33
C GLU A 65 -5.00 -16.99 -9.88
N GLU A 66 -5.47 -17.83 -10.78
CA GLU A 66 -5.91 -19.20 -10.47
C GLU A 66 -4.72 -20.09 -10.10
N SER A 67 -3.65 -20.02 -10.88
CA SER A 67 -2.37 -20.68 -10.63
C SER A 67 -1.78 -20.26 -9.29
N SER A 68 -1.86 -18.95 -8.97
CA SER A 68 -1.44 -18.43 -7.68
C SER A 68 -2.27 -19.00 -6.53
N ARG A 69 -3.61 -19.01 -6.65
CA ARG A 69 -4.50 -19.60 -5.63
C ARG A 69 -4.23 -21.07 -5.40
N LYS A 70 -4.06 -21.85 -6.47
CA LYS A 70 -3.75 -23.27 -6.38
C LYS A 70 -2.44 -23.51 -5.64
N SER A 71 -1.39 -22.77 -5.99
CA SER A 71 -0.09 -22.86 -5.32
C SER A 71 -0.16 -22.49 -3.83
N VAL A 72 -0.93 -21.44 -3.47
CA VAL A 72 -1.16 -21.07 -2.07
C VAL A 72 -1.91 -22.18 -1.33
N ALA A 73 -2.96 -22.74 -1.94
CA ALA A 73 -3.73 -23.84 -1.35
C ALA A 73 -2.87 -25.09 -1.10
N GLU A 74 -2.03 -25.48 -2.07
CA GLU A 74 -1.10 -26.61 -1.93
C GLU A 74 -0.10 -26.39 -0.78
N ARG A 75 0.46 -25.17 -0.65
CA ARG A 75 1.36 -24.82 0.47
C ARG A 75 0.64 -24.89 1.82
N LEU A 76 -0.58 -24.37 1.90
CA LEU A 76 -1.39 -24.41 3.12
C LEU A 76 -1.69 -25.85 3.53
N ASP A 77 -2.11 -26.70 2.60
CA ASP A 77 -2.38 -28.11 2.86
C ASP A 77 -1.14 -28.85 3.33
N ALA A 78 0.03 -28.55 2.74
CA ALA A 78 1.30 -29.15 3.16
C ALA A 78 1.68 -28.73 4.58
N LEU A 79 1.54 -27.44 4.93
CA LEU A 79 1.80 -26.93 6.28
C LEU A 79 0.88 -27.57 7.32
N LEU A 80 -0.41 -27.70 7.01
CA LEU A 80 -1.40 -28.27 7.93
C LEU A 80 -1.18 -29.78 8.14
N ARG A 81 -0.98 -30.55 7.06
CA ARG A 81 -0.65 -31.98 7.16
C ARG A 81 0.62 -32.22 7.98
N ARG A 82 1.60 -31.34 7.83
CA ARG A 82 2.83 -31.41 8.62
C ARG A 82 2.59 -31.04 10.08
N ALA A 83 1.78 -30.02 10.37
CA ALA A 83 1.42 -29.64 11.73
C ALA A 83 0.65 -30.75 12.48
N GLU A 84 -0.09 -31.58 11.75
CA GLU A 84 -0.81 -32.74 12.27
C GLU A 84 0.09 -33.95 12.54
N SER A 85 1.14 -34.15 11.73
CA SER A 85 2.09 -35.26 11.90
C SER A 85 3.28 -34.94 12.81
N GLU A 86 3.46 -33.67 13.18
CA GLU A 86 4.55 -33.20 14.03
C GLU A 86 4.36 -33.65 15.47
N LYS A 87 5.43 -34.23 16.05
CA LYS A 87 5.41 -34.76 17.42
C LYS A 87 5.82 -33.71 18.46
N ASP A 88 6.66 -32.76 18.08
CA ASP A 88 7.00 -31.61 18.92
C ASP A 88 5.85 -30.59 18.84
N GLU A 89 5.08 -30.47 19.93
CA GLU A 89 3.95 -29.55 20.00
C GLU A 89 4.32 -28.10 19.66
N ALA A 90 5.53 -27.65 20.04
CA ALA A 90 5.98 -26.31 19.72
C ALA A 90 6.24 -26.13 18.22
N ASN A 91 6.78 -27.14 17.54
CA ASN A 91 6.89 -27.13 16.07
C ASN A 91 5.51 -27.17 15.42
N GLY A 92 4.59 -27.98 15.96
CA GLY A 92 3.20 -28.04 15.52
C GLY A 92 2.53 -26.66 15.63
N ALA A 93 2.72 -25.96 16.74
CA ALA A 93 2.22 -24.60 16.94
C ALA A 93 2.82 -23.61 15.92
N VAL A 94 4.13 -23.66 15.68
CA VAL A 94 4.77 -22.78 14.67
C VAL A 94 4.23 -23.05 13.26
N LEU A 95 4.04 -24.32 12.88
CA LEU A 95 3.48 -24.68 11.58
C LEU A 95 2.04 -24.18 11.42
N ARG A 96 1.20 -24.28 12.47
CA ARG A 96 -0.15 -23.68 12.47
C ARG A 96 -0.09 -22.16 12.34
N LEU A 97 0.79 -21.48 13.07
CA LEU A 97 0.98 -20.04 12.96
C LEU A 97 1.50 -19.63 11.57
N ARG A 98 2.39 -20.41 10.95
CA ARG A 98 2.83 -20.18 9.57
C ARG A 98 1.68 -20.35 8.60
N ALA A 99 0.85 -21.38 8.75
CA ALA A 99 -0.34 -21.57 7.92
C ALA A 99 -1.31 -20.39 8.05
N VAL A 100 -1.55 -19.89 9.27
CA VAL A 100 -2.32 -18.66 9.48
C VAL A 100 -1.66 -17.47 8.78
N ASN A 101 -0.34 -17.31 8.91
CA ASN A 101 0.39 -16.22 8.25
C ASN A 101 0.24 -16.28 6.73
N GLU A 102 0.34 -17.45 6.10
CA GLU A 102 0.16 -17.66 4.66
C GLU A 102 -1.29 -17.39 4.20
N MET A 103 -2.28 -17.80 4.99
CA MET A 103 -3.69 -17.50 4.71
C MET A 103 -3.95 -16.00 4.69
N LEU A 104 -3.50 -15.31 5.75
CA LEU A 104 -3.68 -13.86 5.86
C LEU A 104 -2.84 -13.12 4.81
N ALA A 105 -1.60 -13.56 4.55
CA ALA A 105 -0.66 -12.87 3.67
C ALA A 105 -0.99 -13.04 2.19
N HIS A 106 -1.33 -14.25 1.73
CA HIS A 106 -1.47 -14.55 0.30
C HIS A 106 -2.87 -15.00 -0.10
N ALA A 107 -3.54 -15.85 0.68
CA ALA A 107 -4.87 -16.31 0.31
C ALA A 107 -5.90 -15.17 0.33
N LEU A 108 -5.79 -14.25 1.30
CA LEU A 108 -6.65 -13.07 1.42
C LEU A 108 -6.16 -11.84 0.65
N GLU A 109 -4.96 -11.89 0.08
CA GLU A 109 -4.39 -10.72 -0.63
C GLU A 109 -5.21 -10.23 -1.82
N PRO A 110 -5.73 -11.10 -2.71
CA PRO A 110 -6.52 -10.62 -3.83
C PRO A 110 -7.78 -9.87 -3.37
N ALA A 111 -8.41 -10.31 -2.27
CA ALA A 111 -9.55 -9.64 -1.68
C ALA A 111 -9.15 -8.31 -1.02
N ALA A 112 -8.02 -8.29 -0.31
CA ALA A 112 -7.46 -7.09 0.31
C ALA A 112 -7.13 -6.00 -0.71
N SER A 113 -6.42 -6.35 -1.78
CA SER A 113 -6.03 -5.42 -2.86
C SER A 113 -7.26 -4.83 -3.55
N ARG A 114 -8.25 -5.66 -3.92
CA ARG A 114 -9.52 -5.17 -4.51
C ARG A 114 -10.27 -4.24 -3.58
N ALA A 115 -10.40 -4.60 -2.31
CA ALA A 115 -11.11 -3.79 -1.34
C ALA A 115 -10.39 -2.46 -1.07
N LEU A 116 -9.04 -2.45 -1.04
CA LEU A 116 -8.26 -1.19 -0.95
C LEU A 116 -8.51 -0.30 -2.17
N LEU A 117 -8.56 -0.88 -3.37
CA LEU A 117 -8.81 -0.17 -4.62
C LEU A 117 -10.29 0.21 -4.83
N GLN A 118 -11.20 -0.16 -3.93
CA GLN A 118 -12.66 -0.01 -4.11
C GLN A 118 -13.20 -0.65 -5.39
N ALA A 119 -12.51 -1.69 -5.86
CA ALA A 119 -12.88 -2.46 -7.04
C ALA A 119 -14.03 -3.42 -6.73
N GLN A 120 -15.28 -2.92 -6.77
CA GLN A 120 -16.47 -3.77 -6.65
C GLN A 120 -16.81 -4.43 -7.99
N GLY A 121 -17.27 -5.69 -7.95
CA GLY A 121 -17.81 -6.37 -9.12
C GLY A 121 -16.81 -6.91 -10.14
N ALA A 122 -15.50 -6.84 -9.86
CA ALA A 122 -14.50 -7.42 -10.74
C ALA A 122 -14.62 -8.95 -10.82
N SER A 123 -14.57 -9.50 -12.05
CA SER A 123 -14.43 -10.94 -12.27
C SER A 123 -13.22 -11.48 -11.49
N GLY A 124 -13.41 -12.59 -10.78
CA GLY A 124 -12.37 -13.20 -9.94
C GLY A 124 -12.29 -12.70 -8.50
N ALA A 125 -13.14 -11.78 -8.03
CA ALA A 125 -13.21 -11.48 -6.60
C ALA A 125 -13.55 -12.75 -5.78
N LEU A 126 -12.81 -12.99 -4.69
CA LEU A 126 -13.17 -14.05 -3.75
C LEU A 126 -14.57 -13.77 -3.18
N PRO A 127 -15.51 -14.73 -3.26
CA PRO A 127 -16.82 -14.56 -2.66
C PRO A 127 -16.70 -14.30 -1.15
N SER A 128 -17.58 -13.47 -0.59
CA SER A 128 -17.58 -13.17 0.85
C SER A 128 -17.67 -14.43 1.73
N ALA A 129 -18.31 -15.49 1.23
CA ALA A 129 -18.36 -16.79 1.91
C ALA A 129 -16.98 -17.47 2.00
N GLU A 130 -16.16 -17.36 0.96
CA GLU A 130 -14.81 -17.93 0.94
C GLU A 130 -13.86 -17.12 1.83
N ILE A 131 -13.93 -15.79 1.77
CA ILE A 131 -13.18 -14.90 2.68
C ILE A 131 -13.52 -15.24 4.14
N ARG A 132 -14.80 -15.46 4.44
CA ARG A 132 -15.26 -15.87 5.78
C ARG A 132 -14.67 -17.22 6.18
N LYS A 133 -14.74 -18.23 5.30
CA LYS A 133 -14.16 -19.56 5.55
C LYS A 133 -12.66 -19.47 5.87
N LEU A 134 -11.90 -18.67 5.14
CA LEU A 134 -10.47 -18.48 5.38
C LEU A 134 -10.19 -17.82 6.73
N LEU A 135 -10.93 -16.76 7.08
CA LEU A 135 -10.78 -16.08 8.36
C LEU A 135 -11.23 -16.94 9.55
N ASP A 136 -12.34 -17.66 9.42
CA ASP A 136 -12.81 -18.60 10.45
C ASP A 136 -11.77 -19.72 10.66
N ARG A 137 -11.21 -20.26 9.57
CA ARG A 137 -10.13 -21.27 9.67
C ARG A 137 -8.87 -20.71 10.31
N ALA A 138 -8.50 -19.47 10.01
CA ALA A 138 -7.36 -18.80 10.65
C ALA A 138 -7.58 -18.65 12.17
N ASP A 139 -8.79 -18.23 12.57
CA ASP A 139 -9.15 -18.09 13.98
C ASP A 139 -9.19 -19.45 14.71
N ASP A 140 -9.70 -20.50 14.06
CA ASP A 140 -9.68 -21.88 14.60
C ASP A 140 -8.25 -22.37 14.85
N LEU A 141 -7.32 -22.11 13.92
CA LEU A 141 -5.92 -22.49 14.06
C LEU A 141 -5.22 -21.71 15.18
N LEU A 142 -5.53 -20.41 15.33
CA LEU A 142 -5.05 -19.61 16.46
C LEU A 142 -5.59 -20.14 17.80
N ALA A 143 -6.86 -20.56 17.84
CA ALA A 143 -7.47 -21.16 19.04
C ALA A 143 -6.85 -22.52 19.38
N GLN A 144 -6.48 -23.34 18.39
CA GLN A 144 -5.75 -24.59 18.61
C GLN A 144 -4.38 -24.35 19.25
N VAL A 145 -3.67 -23.29 18.84
CA VAL A 145 -2.39 -22.90 19.46
C VAL A 145 -2.59 -22.47 20.92
N ASP A 146 -3.70 -21.78 21.23
CA ASP A 146 -4.02 -21.41 22.62
C ASP A 146 -4.41 -22.60 23.49
N ALA A 147 -5.03 -23.63 22.89
CA ALA A 147 -5.48 -24.84 23.56
C ALA A 147 -4.36 -25.85 23.82
N GLN A 148 -3.11 -25.56 23.42
CA GLN A 148 -1.92 -26.37 23.69
C GLN A 148 -1.17 -25.76 24.90
N PRO A 149 -1.58 -26.06 26.15
CA PRO A 149 -0.95 -25.51 27.33
C PRO A 149 0.52 -25.95 27.43
N ASP A 150 0.87 -27.14 26.93
CA ASP A 150 2.23 -27.71 27.01
C ASP A 150 3.21 -27.08 26.02
N ALA A 151 2.73 -26.53 24.89
CA ALA A 151 3.51 -25.61 24.05
C ALA A 151 3.90 -24.31 24.80
N ALA A 152 3.24 -24.01 25.93
CA ALA A 152 3.55 -22.90 26.81
C ALA A 152 4.11 -23.34 28.18
N ALA A 153 3.85 -24.56 28.67
CA ALA A 153 4.13 -25.00 30.03
C ALA A 153 5.14 -26.16 30.12
N GLY A 154 5.52 -26.78 29.00
CA GLY A 154 6.55 -27.81 28.98
C GLY A 154 7.86 -27.27 29.54
N ALA A 155 8.37 -27.92 30.58
CA ALA A 155 9.62 -27.54 31.26
C ALA A 155 10.85 -27.52 30.31
N ASP A 156 10.73 -28.15 29.14
CA ASP A 156 11.79 -28.32 28.15
C ASP A 156 11.75 -27.32 26.98
N ILE A 157 10.80 -26.38 26.93
CA ILE A 157 10.76 -25.35 25.89
C ILE A 157 11.56 -24.14 26.34
N GLU A 158 12.53 -23.73 25.51
CA GLU A 158 13.29 -22.49 25.73
C GLU A 158 12.33 -21.28 25.90
N PRO A 159 12.45 -20.50 26.98
CA PRO A 159 11.57 -19.35 27.25
C PRO A 159 11.43 -18.39 26.07
N ASP A 160 12.52 -18.14 25.35
CA ASP A 160 12.55 -17.26 24.18
C ASP A 160 11.72 -17.81 23.01
N ARG A 161 11.68 -19.13 22.84
CA ARG A 161 10.85 -19.78 21.82
C ARG A 161 9.36 -19.63 22.15
N ARG A 162 8.99 -19.83 23.41
CA ARG A 162 7.61 -19.61 23.88
C ARG A 162 7.18 -18.15 23.68
N GLU A 163 8.02 -17.19 24.06
CA GLU A 163 7.69 -15.77 23.90
C GLU A 163 7.49 -15.40 22.43
N ARG A 164 8.32 -15.93 21.52
CA ARG A 164 8.17 -15.74 20.07
C ARG A 164 6.83 -16.28 19.56
N ILE A 165 6.44 -17.50 19.95
CA ILE A 165 5.15 -18.12 19.55
C ILE A 165 3.98 -17.24 20.00
N LEU A 166 3.95 -16.81 21.27
CA LEU A 166 2.90 -15.94 21.81
C LEU A 166 2.84 -14.61 21.07
N ARG A 167 4.01 -14.02 20.77
CA ARG A 167 4.12 -12.77 20.03
C ARG A 167 3.59 -12.91 18.60
N TRP A 168 3.93 -13.98 17.89
CA TRP A 168 3.40 -14.26 16.55
C TRP A 168 1.90 -14.47 16.57
N ARG A 169 1.39 -15.26 17.53
CA ARG A 169 -0.05 -15.47 17.75
C ARG A 169 -0.79 -14.17 17.97
N GLU A 170 -0.29 -13.28 18.84
CA GLU A 170 -0.90 -11.96 19.07
C GLU A 170 -0.93 -11.11 17.79
N THR A 171 0.15 -11.13 17.02
CA THR A 171 0.29 -10.37 15.77
C THR A 171 -0.71 -10.83 14.72
N LEU A 172 -0.75 -12.14 14.48
CA LEU A 172 -1.67 -12.74 13.51
C LEU A 172 -3.13 -12.57 13.94
N GLY A 173 -3.43 -12.71 15.23
CA GLY A 173 -4.77 -12.43 15.76
C GLY A 173 -5.21 -10.98 15.59
N ALA A 174 -4.29 -10.02 15.71
CA ALA A 174 -4.59 -8.61 15.45
C ALA A 174 -4.90 -8.34 13.97
N PHE A 175 -4.13 -8.95 13.06
CA PHE A 175 -4.38 -8.82 11.63
C PHE A 175 -5.64 -9.56 11.15
N SER A 176 -5.90 -10.77 11.65
CA SER A 176 -7.14 -11.51 11.36
C SER A 176 -8.37 -10.68 11.73
N ALA A 177 -8.39 -10.11 12.94
CA ALA A 177 -9.46 -9.23 13.40
C ALA A 177 -9.61 -7.98 12.51
N ALA A 178 -8.50 -7.36 12.11
CA ALA A 178 -8.50 -6.20 11.22
C ALA A 178 -9.09 -6.54 9.84
N MET A 179 -8.65 -7.65 9.24
CA MET A 179 -9.13 -8.15 7.95
C MET A 179 -10.60 -8.52 7.99
N ARG A 180 -11.08 -9.14 9.06
CA ARG A 180 -12.50 -9.43 9.25
C ARG A 180 -13.34 -8.15 9.24
N LEU A 181 -12.90 -7.10 9.95
CA LEU A 181 -13.61 -5.83 10.00
C LEU A 181 -13.71 -5.14 8.62
N VAL A 182 -12.64 -5.22 7.83
CA VAL A 182 -12.57 -4.51 6.54
C VAL A 182 -13.12 -5.31 5.36
N LEU A 183 -12.84 -6.60 5.27
CA LEU A 183 -13.23 -7.46 4.14
C LEU A 183 -14.63 -8.05 4.30
N LEU A 184 -15.11 -8.22 5.54
CA LEU A 184 -16.44 -8.73 5.85
C LEU A 184 -17.24 -7.70 6.66
N PRO A 185 -17.60 -6.55 6.06
CA PRO A 185 -18.37 -5.55 6.77
C PRO A 185 -19.76 -6.10 7.11
N SER A 186 -20.02 -6.29 8.40
CA SER A 186 -21.33 -6.67 8.91
C SER A 186 -22.15 -5.42 9.24
N PRO A 187 -23.44 -5.34 8.85
CA PRO A 187 -24.33 -4.32 9.35
C PRO A 187 -24.47 -4.48 10.87
N GLY A 188 -24.16 -3.43 11.62
CA GLY A 188 -24.19 -3.47 13.09
C GLY A 188 -22.91 -3.94 13.77
N GLN A 189 -21.74 -3.86 13.10
CA GLN A 189 -20.45 -4.10 13.74
C GLN A 189 -20.34 -3.39 15.10
N VAL A 190 -19.99 -4.16 16.12
CA VAL A 190 -19.93 -3.68 17.50
C VAL A 190 -18.71 -2.77 17.64
N LYS A 191 -18.94 -1.51 18.03
CA LYS A 191 -17.89 -0.51 18.25
C LYS A 191 -16.72 -1.04 19.10
N GLY A 192 -17.01 -1.88 20.10
CA GLY A 192 -16.02 -2.50 20.97
C GLY A 192 -15.03 -3.45 20.25
N GLU A 193 -15.45 -4.17 19.21
CA GLU A 193 -14.56 -5.03 18.42
C GLU A 193 -13.57 -4.18 17.61
N GLN A 194 -14.08 -3.09 17.01
CA GLN A 194 -13.26 -2.16 16.25
C GLN A 194 -12.23 -1.46 17.14
N ASP A 195 -12.63 -0.96 18.30
CA ASP A 195 -11.72 -0.33 19.28
C ASP A 195 -10.64 -1.31 19.78
N THR A 196 -11.00 -2.58 19.93
CA THR A 196 -10.05 -3.63 20.32
C THR A 196 -9.04 -3.92 19.21
N ALA A 197 -9.48 -4.07 17.96
CA ALA A 197 -8.60 -4.25 16.81
C ALA A 197 -7.66 -3.05 16.62
N LEU A 198 -8.18 -1.82 16.70
CA LEU A 198 -7.39 -0.60 16.57
C LEU A 198 -6.31 -0.46 17.64
N ARG A 199 -6.59 -0.86 18.89
CA ARG A 199 -5.61 -0.88 19.98
C ARG A 199 -4.51 -1.92 19.75
N LYS A 200 -4.88 -3.13 19.30
CA LYS A 200 -3.89 -4.17 18.97
C LYS A 200 -2.98 -3.71 17.82
N LEU A 201 -3.54 -3.17 16.74
CA LEU A 201 -2.75 -2.61 15.63
C LEU A 201 -1.86 -1.44 16.06
N ALA A 202 -2.33 -0.58 16.99
CA ALA A 202 -1.50 0.52 17.51
C ALA A 202 -0.22 -0.01 18.15
N ARG A 203 -0.32 -1.06 18.98
CA ARG A 203 0.86 -1.72 19.58
C ARG A 203 1.79 -2.32 18.53
N LEU A 204 1.25 -2.91 17.46
CA LEU A 204 2.07 -3.47 16.38
C LEU A 204 2.85 -2.40 15.61
N ARG A 205 2.33 -1.17 15.50
CA ARG A 205 3.04 -0.05 14.87
C ARG A 205 4.28 0.40 15.63
N GLU A 206 4.33 0.14 16.93
CA GLU A 206 5.45 0.51 17.81
C GLU A 206 6.54 -0.57 17.85
N ARG A 207 6.39 -1.67 17.09
CA ARG A 207 7.37 -2.75 17.06
C ARG A 207 8.58 -2.41 16.20
N ASN A 208 9.70 -3.04 16.54
CA ASN A 208 10.98 -2.89 15.83
C ASN A 208 11.00 -3.54 14.44
N ASP A 209 9.97 -4.30 14.04
CA ASP A 209 9.83 -4.86 12.70
C ASP A 209 9.15 -3.84 11.78
N PRO A 210 9.87 -3.23 10.81
CA PRO A 210 9.31 -2.17 9.97
C PRO A 210 8.18 -2.65 9.06
N ALA A 211 8.21 -3.91 8.61
CA ALA A 211 7.19 -4.47 7.73
C ALA A 211 5.89 -4.67 8.48
N VAL A 212 5.95 -5.23 9.70
CA VAL A 212 4.78 -5.40 10.58
C VAL A 212 4.20 -4.03 10.96
N ALA A 213 5.05 -3.06 11.31
CA ALA A 213 4.61 -1.71 11.65
C ALA A 213 3.92 -1.01 10.48
N ALA A 214 4.46 -1.13 9.25
CA ALA A 214 3.87 -0.57 8.05
C ALA A 214 2.53 -1.22 7.69
N ALA A 215 2.42 -2.55 7.77
CA ALA A 215 1.15 -3.25 7.59
C ALA A 215 0.12 -2.80 8.62
N ALA A 216 0.50 -2.75 9.91
CA ALA A 216 -0.39 -2.30 10.97
C ALA A 216 -0.87 -0.86 10.77
N ALA A 217 0.00 0.04 10.30
CA ALA A 217 -0.36 1.41 9.95
C ALA A 217 -1.37 1.48 8.78
N LEU A 218 -1.20 0.64 7.75
CA LEU A 218 -2.13 0.55 6.62
C LEU A 218 -3.52 0.11 7.10
N TRP A 219 -3.60 -1.04 7.78
CA TRP A 219 -4.87 -1.61 8.25
C TRP A 219 -5.57 -0.72 9.27
N GLN A 220 -4.82 -0.13 10.21
CA GLN A 220 -5.38 0.80 11.18
C GLN A 220 -5.95 2.05 10.52
N SER A 221 -5.23 2.63 9.56
CA SER A 221 -5.67 3.81 8.83
C SER A 221 -6.92 3.51 8.00
N TRP A 222 -7.01 2.32 7.41
CA TRP A 222 -8.18 1.93 6.65
C TRP A 222 -9.42 1.77 7.53
N ILE A 223 -9.32 1.08 8.67
CA ILE A 223 -10.43 0.95 9.64
C ILE A 223 -10.91 2.34 10.08
N ARG A 224 -9.99 3.22 10.48
CA ARG A 224 -10.30 4.60 10.91
C ARG A 224 -10.95 5.41 9.81
N LEU A 225 -10.49 5.27 8.58
CA LEU A 225 -11.08 5.97 7.44
C LEU A 225 -12.54 5.56 7.23
N ARG A 226 -12.86 4.27 7.40
CA ARG A 226 -14.23 3.75 7.31
C ARG A 226 -15.13 4.23 8.45
N GLN A 227 -14.56 4.46 9.63
CA GLN A 227 -15.25 5.07 10.77
C GLN A 227 -15.43 6.59 10.64
N GLY A 228 -14.91 7.22 9.58
CA GLY A 228 -14.96 8.67 9.41
C GLY A 228 -13.92 9.45 10.23
N GLU A 229 -12.95 8.78 10.86
CA GLU A 229 -11.87 9.43 11.63
C GLU A 229 -10.78 10.04 10.73
N VAL A 230 -11.18 10.86 9.76
CA VAL A 230 -10.31 11.37 8.67
C VAL A 230 -9.08 12.11 9.20
N ALA A 231 -9.23 12.96 10.21
CA ALA A 231 -8.12 13.73 10.78
C ALA A 231 -7.02 12.81 11.36
N ARG A 232 -7.43 11.72 12.03
CA ARG A 232 -6.49 10.75 12.61
C ARG A 232 -5.75 9.98 11.53
N VAL A 233 -6.44 9.58 10.46
CA VAL A 233 -5.83 8.93 9.30
C VAL A 233 -4.76 9.82 8.66
N LEU A 234 -5.07 11.11 8.44
CA LEU A 234 -4.12 12.05 7.86
C LEU A 234 -2.89 12.31 8.76
N SER A 235 -3.06 12.19 10.08
CA SER A 235 -1.93 12.33 11.01
C SER A 235 -1.04 11.08 11.08
N SER A 236 -1.57 9.89 10.76
CA SER A 236 -0.83 8.64 10.85
C SER A 236 -0.18 8.18 9.55
N LEU A 237 -0.70 8.61 8.40
CA LEU A 237 -0.17 8.19 7.10
C LEU A 237 1.01 9.05 6.64
N PRO A 238 2.04 8.45 6.00
CA PRO A 238 3.18 9.19 5.48
C PRO A 238 2.73 10.21 4.42
N PRO A 239 3.47 11.33 4.25
CA PRO A 239 3.27 12.23 3.12
C PRO A 239 3.40 11.51 1.77
N VAL A 240 2.59 11.92 0.78
CA VAL A 240 2.54 11.22 -0.51
C VAL A 240 3.84 11.35 -1.30
N LEU A 241 4.48 12.52 -1.27
CA LEU A 241 5.64 12.82 -2.12
C LEU A 241 6.99 12.40 -1.54
N LEU A 242 7.02 11.68 -0.40
CA LEU A 242 8.26 11.11 0.09
C LEU A 242 8.72 9.98 -0.83
N ASP A 243 10.02 9.75 -0.91
CA ASP A 243 10.58 8.65 -1.69
C ASP A 243 9.96 7.29 -1.33
N MET A 244 9.71 6.50 -2.37
CA MET A 244 9.11 5.18 -2.25
C MET A 244 10.18 4.10 -2.35
N ASP A 245 10.74 3.70 -1.21
CA ASP A 245 11.47 2.44 -1.17
C ASP A 245 10.47 1.29 -0.97
N LEU A 246 9.91 0.77 -2.07
CA LEU A 246 8.97 -0.34 -2.04
C LEU A 246 9.59 -1.64 -1.49
N ARG A 247 10.93 -1.78 -1.54
CA ARG A 247 11.62 -2.94 -0.97
C ARG A 247 11.60 -2.89 0.55
N ARG A 248 11.75 -1.70 1.13
CA ARG A 248 11.71 -1.51 2.60
C ARG A 248 10.31 -1.33 3.14
N LEU A 249 9.41 -0.72 2.37
CA LEU A 249 8.07 -0.35 2.80
C LEU A 249 7.02 -0.81 1.76
N PRO A 250 6.71 -2.11 1.68
CA PRO A 250 5.83 -2.67 0.65
C PRO A 250 4.41 -2.07 0.68
N TYR A 251 3.97 -1.59 1.84
CA TYR A 251 2.65 -0.99 2.03
C TYR A 251 2.57 0.50 1.70
N ALA A 252 3.70 1.15 1.41
CA ALA A 252 3.77 2.60 1.30
C ALA A 252 2.95 3.14 0.12
N PHE A 253 2.86 2.39 -0.99
CA PHE A 253 2.00 2.76 -2.13
C PHE A 253 0.53 2.93 -1.71
N TYR A 254 -0.05 1.91 -1.08
CA TYR A 254 -1.46 1.95 -0.66
C TYR A 254 -1.72 2.92 0.49
N GLN A 255 -0.74 3.12 1.38
CA GLN A 255 -0.82 4.17 2.40
C GLN A 255 -0.97 5.56 1.77
N ARG A 256 -0.25 5.84 0.66
CA ARG A 256 -0.36 7.10 -0.07
C ARG A 256 -1.70 7.24 -0.80
N LEU A 257 -2.21 6.18 -1.41
CA LEU A 257 -3.57 6.16 -1.98
C LEU A 257 -4.62 6.46 -0.91
N LEU A 258 -4.55 5.80 0.25
CA LEU A 258 -5.46 6.06 1.38
C LEU A 258 -5.36 7.50 1.89
N ARG A 259 -4.18 8.12 1.83
CA ARG A 259 -4.02 9.53 2.19
C ARG A 259 -4.75 10.45 1.21
N GLY A 260 -4.63 10.21 -0.10
CA GLY A 260 -5.41 10.91 -1.13
C GLY A 260 -6.92 10.78 -0.88
N ARG A 261 -7.38 9.55 -0.61
CA ARG A 261 -8.77 9.26 -0.24
C ARG A 261 -9.23 10.04 1.00
N ALA A 262 -8.41 10.06 2.04
CA ALA A 262 -8.71 10.76 3.28
C ALA A 262 -8.80 12.28 3.07
N LEU A 263 -7.93 12.87 2.23
CA LEU A 263 -8.02 14.28 1.86
C LEU A 263 -9.34 14.59 1.14
N SER A 264 -9.72 13.75 0.18
CA SER A 264 -11.00 13.87 -0.54
C SER A 264 -12.19 13.82 0.42
N ARG A 265 -12.22 12.87 1.37
CA ARG A 265 -13.28 12.76 2.39
C ARG A 265 -13.37 13.96 3.34
N ARG A 266 -12.31 14.74 3.48
CA ARG A 266 -12.32 16.01 4.23
C ARG A 266 -12.88 17.18 3.41
N GLY A 267 -13.29 16.95 2.16
CA GLY A 267 -13.70 17.98 1.20
C GLY A 267 -12.54 18.56 0.37
N GLY A 268 -11.31 18.05 0.55
CA GLY A 268 -10.12 18.51 -0.16
C GLY A 268 -9.95 17.87 -1.54
N HIS A 269 -11.00 17.80 -2.36
CA HIS A 269 -10.98 17.06 -3.64
C HIS A 269 -9.88 17.55 -4.60
N ALA A 270 -9.78 18.86 -4.83
CA ALA A 270 -8.76 19.44 -5.70
C ALA A 270 -7.34 19.14 -5.18
N ALA A 271 -7.10 19.29 -3.87
CA ALA A 271 -5.82 19.00 -3.26
C ALA A 271 -5.46 17.51 -3.38
N ALA A 272 -6.43 16.61 -3.19
CA ALA A 272 -6.24 15.18 -3.35
C ALA A 272 -5.88 14.81 -4.80
N LEU A 273 -6.56 15.39 -5.79
CA LEU A 273 -6.27 15.18 -7.21
C LEU A 273 -4.89 15.70 -7.60
N SER A 274 -4.52 16.91 -7.17
CA SER A 274 -3.18 17.46 -7.41
C SER A 274 -2.08 16.58 -6.80
N LEU A 275 -2.33 16.05 -5.61
CA LEU A 275 -1.37 15.16 -4.93
C LEU A 275 -1.19 13.84 -5.67
N LEU A 276 -2.27 13.24 -6.19
CA LEU A 276 -2.20 12.01 -6.98
C LEU A 276 -1.54 12.23 -8.34
N LEU A 277 -1.72 13.39 -8.98
CA LEU A 277 -0.99 13.74 -10.21
C LEU A 277 0.52 13.83 -9.98
N GLN A 278 0.95 14.47 -8.89
CA GLN A 278 2.36 14.52 -8.52
C GLN A 278 2.89 13.13 -8.17
N PHE A 279 2.04 12.27 -7.60
CA PHE A 279 2.40 10.90 -7.31
C PHE A 279 2.63 10.07 -8.58
N GLU A 280 1.83 10.26 -9.63
CA GLU A 280 2.08 9.64 -10.95
C GLU A 280 3.45 10.02 -11.52
N GLU A 281 3.80 11.31 -11.44
CA GLU A 281 5.12 11.79 -11.88
C GLU A 281 6.26 11.15 -11.06
N GLN A 282 6.06 10.99 -9.76
CA GLN A 282 7.03 10.31 -8.90
C GLN A 282 7.21 8.83 -9.29
N LEU A 283 6.12 8.12 -9.64
CA LEU A 283 6.18 6.74 -10.10
C LEU A 283 7.04 6.60 -11.37
N HIS A 284 6.91 7.53 -12.31
CA HIS A 284 7.75 7.56 -13.53
C HIS A 284 9.24 7.72 -13.24
N ARG A 285 9.60 8.40 -12.15
CA ARG A 285 11.00 8.63 -11.78
C ARG A 285 11.59 7.48 -10.95
N GLN A 286 10.77 6.80 -10.15
CA GLN A 286 11.25 5.88 -9.11
C GLN A 286 11.11 4.41 -9.44
N ILE A 287 10.14 4.04 -10.27
CA ILE A 287 9.88 2.64 -10.62
C ILE A 287 10.47 2.39 -11.99
N GLU A 288 11.53 1.59 -12.08
CA GLU A 288 12.21 1.27 -13.34
C GLU A 288 11.39 0.28 -14.19
N ASP A 289 10.84 -0.75 -13.55
CA ASP A 289 10.03 -1.79 -14.18
C ASP A 289 8.74 -1.20 -14.78
N GLU A 290 8.61 -1.26 -16.10
CA GLU A 290 7.48 -0.67 -16.83
C GLU A 290 6.16 -1.33 -16.45
N GLU A 291 6.11 -2.66 -16.36
CA GLU A 291 4.86 -3.38 -16.08
C GLU A 291 4.31 -3.02 -14.69
N GLN A 292 5.18 -3.06 -13.68
CA GLN A 292 4.87 -2.65 -12.32
C GLN A 292 4.45 -1.18 -12.27
N ARG A 293 5.20 -0.29 -12.93
CA ARG A 293 4.89 1.13 -13.01
C ARG A 293 3.50 1.36 -13.60
N GLN A 294 3.17 0.74 -14.73
CA GLN A 294 1.85 0.88 -15.35
C GLN A 294 0.73 0.32 -14.46
N ALA A 295 0.96 -0.81 -13.79
CA ALA A 295 -0.01 -1.36 -12.84
C ALA A 295 -0.28 -0.39 -11.67
N MET A 296 0.76 0.31 -11.18
CA MET A 296 0.64 1.33 -10.13
C MET A 296 -0.06 2.59 -10.64
N LEU A 297 0.29 3.07 -11.84
CA LEU A 297 -0.36 4.22 -12.47
C LEU A 297 -1.87 3.97 -12.67
N ARG A 298 -2.26 2.78 -13.14
CA ARG A 298 -3.69 2.39 -13.22
C ARG A 298 -4.39 2.50 -11.86
N ALA A 299 -3.76 2.02 -10.77
CA ALA A 299 -4.32 2.15 -9.43
C ALA A 299 -4.43 3.62 -8.96
N VAL A 300 -3.48 4.50 -9.29
CA VAL A 300 -3.58 5.94 -8.99
C VAL A 300 -4.72 6.59 -9.79
N ARG A 301 -4.81 6.29 -11.09
CA ARG A 301 -5.88 6.78 -11.98
C ARG A 301 -7.27 6.35 -11.48
N LEU A 302 -7.42 5.12 -11.02
CA LEU A 302 -8.66 4.64 -10.42
C LEU A 302 -9.02 5.40 -9.13
N GLU A 303 -8.05 5.67 -8.25
CA GLU A 303 -8.33 6.50 -7.07
C GLU A 303 -8.77 7.92 -7.47
N ARG A 304 -8.16 8.51 -8.50
CA ARG A 304 -8.59 9.81 -9.05
C ARG A 304 -10.01 9.75 -9.60
N PHE A 305 -10.37 8.66 -10.29
CA PHE A 305 -11.74 8.44 -10.77
C PHE A 305 -12.74 8.46 -9.59
N HIS A 306 -12.46 7.73 -8.51
CA HIS A 306 -13.31 7.73 -7.32
C HIS A 306 -13.41 9.12 -6.68
N ILE A 307 -12.30 9.86 -6.57
CA ILE A 307 -12.31 11.22 -6.02
C ILE A 307 -13.13 12.18 -6.88
N LEU A 308 -13.05 12.06 -8.21
CA LEU A 308 -13.85 12.88 -9.14
C LEU A 308 -15.35 12.58 -9.02
N ARG A 309 -15.71 11.29 -8.88
CA ARG A 309 -17.10 10.89 -8.64
C ARG A 309 -17.61 11.47 -7.33
N ASP A 310 -16.87 11.29 -6.24
CA ASP A 310 -17.24 11.81 -4.92
C ASP A 310 -17.34 13.35 -4.97
N TRP A 311 -16.43 14.04 -5.67
CA TRP A 311 -16.52 15.49 -5.86
C TRP A 311 -17.78 15.87 -6.64
N PHE A 312 -18.07 15.21 -7.77
CA PHE A 312 -19.29 15.43 -8.55
C PHE A 312 -20.55 15.31 -7.70
N GLU A 313 -20.63 14.29 -6.82
CA GLU A 313 -21.77 14.06 -5.93
C GLU A 313 -21.96 15.18 -4.90
N THR A 314 -20.89 15.86 -4.48
CA THR A 314 -20.96 16.98 -3.52
C THR A 314 -21.31 18.32 -4.15
N LEU A 315 -21.22 18.45 -5.48
CA LEU A 315 -21.44 19.71 -6.19
C LEU A 315 -22.93 19.95 -6.45
N ASP A 316 -23.41 21.15 -6.13
CA ASP A 316 -24.77 21.59 -6.45
C ASP A 316 -25.00 21.61 -7.98
N ALA A 317 -26.07 20.97 -8.44
CA ALA A 317 -26.33 20.75 -9.85
C ALA A 317 -26.57 22.06 -10.63
N GLU A 318 -27.25 23.04 -10.02
CA GLU A 318 -27.62 24.30 -10.67
C GLU A 318 -26.47 25.30 -10.62
N LYS A 319 -25.80 25.41 -9.46
CA LYS A 319 -24.77 26.44 -9.22
C LYS A 319 -23.40 26.05 -9.74
N ARG A 320 -23.14 24.75 -9.95
CA ARG A 320 -21.81 24.22 -10.29
C ARG A 320 -21.82 23.31 -11.51
N ALA A 321 -22.75 23.55 -12.45
CA ALA A 321 -22.89 22.76 -13.68
C ALA A 321 -21.57 22.60 -14.48
N ALA A 322 -20.80 23.67 -14.63
CA ALA A 322 -19.52 23.63 -15.35
C ALA A 322 -18.48 22.70 -14.67
N GLU A 323 -18.42 22.69 -13.35
CA GLU A 323 -17.50 21.83 -12.60
C GLU A 323 -17.94 20.38 -12.61
N ARG A 324 -19.26 20.14 -12.57
CA ARG A 324 -19.83 18.79 -12.75
C ARG A 324 -19.50 18.23 -14.13
N ALA A 325 -19.66 19.04 -15.19
CA ALA A 325 -19.27 18.67 -16.54
C ALA A 325 -17.76 18.37 -16.65
N TRP A 326 -16.92 19.19 -15.99
CA TRP A 326 -15.48 18.95 -15.91
C TRP A 326 -15.15 17.61 -15.22
N CYS A 327 -15.83 17.28 -14.11
CA CYS A 327 -15.62 16.00 -13.42
C CYS A 327 -15.96 14.82 -14.33
N VAL A 328 -17.10 14.89 -15.04
CA VAL A 328 -17.53 13.86 -16.00
C VAL A 328 -16.50 13.69 -17.12
N ALA A 329 -16.09 14.79 -17.76
CA ALA A 329 -15.09 14.75 -18.82
C ALA A 329 -13.76 14.12 -18.36
N ARG A 330 -13.32 14.42 -17.13
CA ARG A 330 -12.11 13.83 -16.55
C ARG A 330 -12.27 12.36 -16.20
N MET A 331 -13.41 11.94 -15.67
CA MET A 331 -13.69 10.52 -15.42
C MET A 331 -13.72 9.71 -16.71
N THR A 332 -14.36 10.23 -17.78
CA THR A 332 -14.38 9.60 -19.09
C THR A 332 -12.97 9.41 -19.65
N ARG A 333 -12.15 10.46 -19.63
CA ARG A 333 -10.76 10.38 -20.08
C ARG A 333 -9.94 9.37 -19.27
N ILE A 334 -10.06 9.37 -17.93
CA ILE A 334 -9.37 8.39 -17.08
C ILE A 334 -9.81 6.97 -17.44
N ARG A 335 -11.11 6.75 -17.69
CA ARG A 335 -11.63 5.45 -18.12
C ARG A 335 -11.03 5.01 -19.45
N GLU A 336 -10.93 5.89 -20.44
CA GLU A 336 -10.26 5.61 -21.72
C GLU A 336 -8.77 5.27 -21.54
N GLU A 337 -8.06 6.04 -20.71
CA GLU A 337 -6.65 5.81 -20.37
C GLU A 337 -6.42 4.48 -19.63
N MET A 338 -7.42 3.95 -18.92
CA MET A 338 -7.35 2.63 -18.26
C MET A 338 -7.81 1.47 -19.14
N LEU A 339 -8.80 1.68 -20.02
CA LEU A 339 -9.37 0.66 -20.90
C LEU A 339 -8.52 0.39 -22.16
N GLY A 340 -7.64 1.32 -22.54
CA GLY A 340 -6.74 1.17 -23.68
C GLY A 340 -5.53 0.27 -23.43
N GLU A 341 -5.30 -0.16 -22.18
CA GLU A 341 -4.15 -0.95 -21.78
C GLU A 341 -4.62 -2.35 -21.34
N ASP A 342 -4.25 -3.40 -22.08
CA ASP A 342 -4.33 -4.77 -21.59
C ASP A 342 -3.40 -4.90 -20.38
N GLY A 343 -3.94 -4.84 -19.15
CA GLY A 343 -3.10 -4.83 -17.96
C GLY A 343 -3.86 -4.87 -16.64
N GLY A 344 -3.29 -5.57 -15.67
CA GLY A 344 -3.87 -5.66 -14.33
C GLY A 344 -3.47 -4.49 -13.42
N PHE A 345 -4.24 -4.28 -12.37
CA PHE A 345 -3.94 -3.29 -11.33
C PHE A 345 -2.85 -3.80 -10.38
N TYR A 346 -2.06 -2.86 -9.83
CA TYR A 346 -1.04 -3.19 -8.83
C TYR A 346 -1.66 -3.91 -7.64
N ARG A 347 -0.90 -4.87 -7.10
CA ARG A 347 -1.26 -5.72 -5.96
C ARG A 347 -0.42 -5.39 -4.75
N LEU A 348 -0.94 -5.67 -3.56
CA LEU A 348 -0.17 -5.66 -2.33
C LEU A 348 0.98 -6.67 -2.37
N GLY A 349 0.79 -7.79 -3.06
CA GLY A 349 1.70 -8.94 -3.04
C GLY A 349 1.55 -9.78 -1.77
N GLU A 350 1.56 -9.10 -0.62
CA GLU A 350 1.30 -9.66 0.71
C GLU A 350 0.36 -8.75 1.49
N ALA A 351 -0.81 -9.24 1.91
CA ALA A 351 -1.73 -8.44 2.70
C ALA A 351 -1.27 -8.21 4.16
N VAL A 352 -0.44 -9.12 4.67
CA VAL A 352 0.36 -8.95 5.89
C VAL A 352 1.73 -9.58 5.64
N PRO A 353 2.81 -9.09 6.29
CA PRO A 353 4.14 -9.63 6.05
C PRO A 353 4.23 -11.08 6.51
N LEU A 354 5.04 -11.87 5.81
CA LEU A 354 5.46 -13.19 6.28
C LEU A 354 6.60 -13.07 7.31
N PHE A 355 6.30 -13.32 8.58
CA PHE A 355 7.27 -13.19 9.68
C PHE A 355 7.38 -14.43 10.58
N VAL A 356 6.52 -15.43 10.40
CA VAL A 356 6.65 -16.72 11.09
C VAL A 356 7.59 -17.61 10.27
N PRO A 357 8.81 -17.96 10.72
CA PRO A 357 9.73 -18.82 9.98
C PRO A 357 9.24 -20.27 9.96
N SER A 358 9.81 -21.10 9.08
CA SER A 358 9.61 -22.55 9.13
C SER A 358 10.37 -23.16 10.32
N PRO A 359 9.95 -24.32 10.84
CA PRO A 359 10.69 -25.04 11.89
C PRO A 359 12.16 -25.30 11.54
N GLU A 360 12.48 -25.58 10.28
CA GLU A 360 13.86 -25.75 9.82
C GLU A 360 14.67 -24.46 9.94
N GLN A 361 14.08 -23.34 9.53
CA GLN A 361 14.74 -22.03 9.60
C GLN A 361 15.04 -21.62 11.04
N MET A 362 14.27 -22.10 12.02
CA MET A 362 14.55 -21.88 13.45
C MET A 362 15.69 -22.76 13.99
N LYS A 363 15.98 -23.90 13.35
CA LYS A 363 17.03 -24.85 13.77
C LYS A 363 18.39 -24.51 13.16
N ALA A 364 18.42 -23.76 12.06
CA ALA A 364 19.66 -23.26 11.50
C ALA A 364 20.36 -22.40 12.58
N PRO A 365 21.59 -22.73 12.99
CA PRO A 365 22.37 -21.80 13.81
C PRO A 365 22.39 -20.48 13.05
N ALA A 366 22.26 -19.35 13.76
CA ALA A 366 22.38 -18.03 13.15
C ALA A 366 23.78 -17.89 12.56
N GLU A 367 23.96 -18.36 11.32
CA GLU A 367 25.21 -18.25 10.58
C GLU A 367 25.42 -16.75 10.34
N ASN A 368 26.25 -16.16 11.20
CA ASN A 368 26.76 -14.79 11.19
C ASN A 368 25.70 -13.66 11.17
N PRO A 369 25.34 -13.11 12.35
CA PRO A 369 24.66 -11.81 12.41
C PRO A 369 25.46 -10.63 11.81
N ASP A 370 26.73 -10.84 11.45
CA ASP A 370 27.62 -9.84 10.82
C ASP A 370 27.53 -9.75 9.29
N ALA A 371 26.73 -10.56 8.60
CA ALA A 371 26.58 -10.47 7.14
C ALA A 371 25.60 -9.35 6.68
N GLY A 372 25.00 -8.61 7.62
CA GLY A 372 23.94 -7.62 7.36
C GLY A 372 24.37 -6.15 7.38
N ALA A 373 25.62 -5.80 7.08
CA ALA A 373 26.04 -4.40 6.93
C ALA A 373 27.36 -4.23 6.13
N ALA A 374 27.35 -4.55 4.83
CA ALA A 374 28.34 -4.07 3.86
C ALA A 374 27.77 -4.30 2.45
N ASP A 375 27.05 -3.36 1.83
CA ASP A 375 27.61 -2.18 1.18
C ASP A 375 29.14 -2.24 0.95
N LYS A 376 29.57 -3.17 0.09
CA LYS A 376 30.83 -3.01 -0.64
C LYS A 376 30.51 -2.51 -2.03
N ALA A 377 30.72 -1.20 -2.16
CA ALA A 377 30.94 -0.49 -3.38
C ALA A 377 31.73 -1.34 -4.40
N HIS A 378 31.25 -1.33 -5.63
CA HIS A 378 32.05 -1.57 -6.82
C HIS A 378 33.26 -0.62 -6.80
N GLU A 379 34.42 -1.13 -6.39
CA GLU A 379 35.70 -0.56 -6.83
C GLU A 379 35.89 -0.91 -8.31
N PRO A 380 36.20 0.07 -9.19
CA PRO A 380 36.54 -0.21 -10.57
C PRO A 380 37.93 -0.85 -10.64
N GLU A 381 38.03 -2.01 -11.28
CA GLU A 381 39.28 -2.72 -11.51
C GLU A 381 40.32 -1.81 -12.20
N GLY A 382 41.46 -1.71 -11.52
CA GLY A 382 42.65 -1.04 -12.00
C GLY A 382 43.25 -1.75 -13.22
N LYS A 383 43.53 -0.93 -14.23
CA LYS A 383 44.59 -1.06 -15.26
C LYS A 383 45.67 -2.09 -14.91
N LYS A 384 45.70 -3.21 -15.64
CA LYS A 384 46.92 -3.99 -15.86
C LYS A 384 47.77 -3.30 -16.93
N LYS A 385 49.01 -3.01 -16.55
CA LYS A 385 50.12 -2.48 -17.36
C LYS A 385 51.17 -3.59 -17.45
N GLY A 386 51.71 -3.85 -18.65
CA GLY A 386 52.82 -4.79 -18.91
C GLY A 386 52.46 -5.81 -19.99
N ASP A 387 52.67 -5.57 -21.29
CA ASP A 387 53.94 -5.45 -22.06
C ASP A 387 54.48 -6.81 -22.55
N SER A 388 54.38 -7.08 -23.87
CA SER A 388 55.52 -7.45 -24.74
C SER A 388 55.10 -8.04 -26.11
N GLY A 389 55.52 -7.38 -27.20
CA GLY A 389 55.87 -7.95 -28.53
C GLY A 389 54.73 -8.46 -29.43
N ALA A 390 54.73 -8.32 -30.76
CA ALA A 390 55.69 -7.76 -31.71
C ALA A 390 54.98 -7.58 -33.07
N GLU A 391 55.57 -6.72 -33.91
CA GLU A 391 55.52 -6.70 -35.38
C GLU A 391 54.23 -6.30 -36.13
N GLY A 392 54.37 -5.28 -37.00
CA GLY A 392 53.57 -5.22 -38.23
C GLY A 392 53.16 -3.84 -38.75
N LYS A 393 54.13 -3.08 -39.27
CA LYS A 393 54.07 -2.33 -40.56
C LYS A 393 52.95 -1.31 -40.86
N THR A 394 53.41 -0.07 -41.15
CA THR A 394 52.96 0.90 -42.20
C THR A 394 51.51 1.42 -42.09
N GLU A 395 51.15 2.67 -42.35
CA GLU A 395 51.71 3.72 -43.21
C GLU A 395 51.01 5.06 -42.88
N GLU A 396 51.73 6.16 -43.09
CA GLU A 396 51.32 7.50 -43.57
C GLU A 396 50.02 8.21 -43.10
N GLY A 397 50.20 9.47 -42.67
CA GLY A 397 49.39 10.55 -43.26
C GLY A 397 49.02 11.76 -42.39
N LYS A 398 49.79 12.86 -42.55
CA LYS A 398 49.42 14.31 -42.47
C LYS A 398 48.87 14.88 -41.15
N LYS A 399 49.59 15.78 -40.47
CA LYS A 399 49.76 17.25 -40.69
C LYS A 399 48.51 18.11 -40.47
N GLY A 400 48.62 19.08 -39.54
CA GLY A 400 47.79 20.28 -39.44
C GLY A 400 47.57 20.70 -37.98
N GLU A 401 48.53 21.38 -37.34
CA GLU A 401 48.53 22.85 -37.14
C GLU A 401 47.52 23.37 -36.09
N GLU A 402 48.06 23.71 -34.91
CA GLU A 402 47.66 24.84 -34.04
C GLU A 402 47.43 26.13 -34.87
N PRO A 403 46.68 27.17 -34.42
CA PRO A 403 46.90 27.80 -33.10
C PRO A 403 45.74 28.56 -32.41
N LYS A 404 46.03 28.87 -31.14
CA LYS A 404 45.78 30.11 -30.36
C LYS A 404 44.35 30.69 -30.23
N THR A 405 43.97 30.74 -28.94
CA THR A 405 43.18 31.74 -28.21
C THR A 405 43.26 33.18 -28.74
N PRO A 406 42.21 33.99 -28.47
CA PRO A 406 42.14 34.74 -27.21
C PRO A 406 41.17 34.19 -26.17
#